data_AF-A0A3E0E923-F1
#
_entry.id   AF-A0A3E0E923-F1
#
_cell.length_a   1.000
_cell.length_b   1.000
_cell.length_c   1.000
_cell.angle_alpha   90.00
_cell.angle_beta   90.00
_cell.angle_gamma   90.00
#
_symmetry.space_group_name_H-M   'P 1'
#
loop_
_entity.id
_entity.type
_entity.pdbx_description
1 polymer ?
#
loop_
_entity_poly.entity_id
_entity_poly.type
_entity_poly.pdbx_seq_one_letter_code
_entity_poly.pdbx_strand_id
1 'polypeptide(L)'
;MKKILLFLFSLTLILVVAAWLVSLYQFRDRHKDYRIDLNLQSSQNDIQAGFAKVDISPEIPDTWIDANGDSRYNPDDGDTYLDGNGNGKFDGVWLAGFHTARAAQAVLDPLWARAMVLDAGDVKMALVVIDMIGFGNDEVIATRKMIQQSNPWLDYVTISSTHVHSSPDLM
;
A
#
# COMPACT_ATOMS: atom_id res chain seq x y z
N MET A 1 -38.72 24.43 24.91
CA MET A 1 -38.50 24.65 23.46
C MET A 1 -37.23 25.44 23.15
N LYS A 2 -37.06 26.70 23.60
CA LYS A 2 -35.86 27.50 23.30
C LYS A 2 -34.51 26.88 23.70
N LYS A 3 -34.41 26.28 24.91
CA LYS A 3 -33.18 25.60 25.37
C LYS A 3 -32.80 24.36 24.54
N ILE A 4 -33.80 23.59 24.12
CA ILE A 4 -33.62 22.41 23.26
C ILE A 4 -33.18 22.86 21.86
N LEU A 5 -33.79 23.92 21.33
CA LEU A 5 -33.39 24.50 20.04
C LEU A 5 -31.95 25.04 20.08
N LEU A 6 -31.57 25.70 21.18
CA LEU A 6 -30.20 26.19 21.38
C LEU A 6 -29.19 25.04 21.48
N PHE A 7 -29.55 23.98 22.21
CA PHE A 7 -28.73 22.77 22.32
C PHE A 7 -28.54 22.08 20.97
N LEU A 8 -29.62 21.87 20.21
CA LEU A 8 -29.57 21.27 18.87
C LEU A 8 -28.72 22.13 17.92
N PHE A 9 -28.89 23.45 17.95
CA PHE A 9 -28.09 24.37 17.14
C PHE A 9 -26.59 24.28 17.49
N SER A 10 -26.25 24.29 18.78
CA SER A 10 -24.86 24.14 19.24
C SER A 10 -24.27 22.79 18.84
N LEU A 11 -25.04 21.71 18.94
CA LEU A 11 -24.59 20.38 18.56
C LEU A 11 -24.31 20.31 17.05
N THR A 12 -25.23 20.83 16.23
CA THR A 12 -25.03 20.91 14.77
C THR A 12 -23.79 21.73 14.43
N LEU A 13 -23.58 22.87 15.09
CA LEU A 13 -22.38 23.69 14.87
C LEU A 13 -21.10 22.92 15.20
N ILE A 14 -21.07 22.19 16.32
CA ILE A 14 -19.91 21.36 16.70
C ILE A 14 -19.65 20.28 15.64
N LEU A 15 -20.70 19.60 15.17
CA LEU A 15 -20.56 18.57 14.13
C LEU A 15 -20.03 19.15 12.82
N VAL A 16 -20.50 20.34 12.41
CA VAL A 16 -20.02 21.02 11.21
C VAL A 16 -18.54 21.42 11.36
N VAL A 17 -18.14 21.97 12.51
CA VAL A 17 -16.74 22.31 12.77
C VAL A 17 -15.86 21.06 12.79
N ALA A 18 -16.30 19.98 13.43
CA ALA A 18 -15.58 18.71 13.46
C ALA A 18 -15.41 18.14 12.04
N ALA A 19 -16.48 18.11 11.24
CA ALA A 19 -16.43 17.67 9.85
C ALA A 19 -15.48 18.55 9.01
N TRP A 20 -15.48 19.87 9.22
CA TRP A 20 -14.58 20.79 8.55
C TRP A 20 -13.11 20.54 8.91
N LEU A 21 -12.80 20.35 10.20
CA LEU A 21 -11.44 20.04 10.66
C LEU A 21 -10.95 18.68 10.12
N VAL A 22 -11.81 17.66 10.14
CA VAL A 22 -11.50 16.35 9.54
C VAL A 22 -11.27 16.49 8.05
N SER A 23 -12.10 17.25 7.35
CA SER A 23 -11.92 17.51 5.91
C SER A 23 -10.58 18.19 5.63
N LEU A 24 -10.22 19.25 6.37
CA LEU A 24 -8.92 19.90 6.23
C LEU A 24 -7.74 18.95 6.48
N TYR A 25 -7.88 18.01 7.41
CA TYR A 25 -6.87 17.01 7.69
C TYR A 25 -6.77 15.96 6.57
N GLN A 26 -7.91 15.45 6.09
CA GLN A 26 -7.97 14.41 5.05
C GLN A 26 -7.50 14.93 3.69
N PHE A 27 -7.86 16.17 3.32
CA PHE A 27 -7.47 16.81 2.06
C PHE A 27 -6.13 17.57 2.15
N ARG A 28 -5.41 17.46 3.27
CA ARG A 28 -4.06 18.03 3.37
C ARG A 28 -3.16 17.34 2.36
N ASP A 29 -2.36 18.14 1.65
CA ASP A 29 -1.25 17.62 0.88
C ASP A 29 -0.24 16.92 1.81
N ARG A 30 -0.23 15.58 1.74
CA ARG A 30 0.67 14.70 2.50
C ARG A 30 2.09 14.74 1.94
N HIS A 31 2.27 15.22 0.72
CA HIS A 31 3.54 15.22 0.01
C HIS A 31 3.89 16.61 -0.53
N LYS A 32 3.90 17.61 0.35
CA LYS A 32 4.36 18.97 0.03
C LYS A 32 5.64 18.95 -0.80
N ASP A 33 5.67 19.85 -1.78
CA ASP A 33 6.78 20.09 -2.71
C ASP A 33 7.08 18.93 -3.68
N TYR A 34 6.29 17.85 -3.66
CA TYR A 34 6.40 16.80 -4.65
C TYR A 34 5.92 17.29 -6.01
N ARG A 35 6.73 17.08 -7.04
CA ARG A 35 6.41 17.40 -8.43
C ARG A 35 6.94 16.28 -9.32
N ILE A 36 6.29 16.12 -10.47
CA ILE A 36 6.69 15.19 -11.51
C ILE A 36 7.02 16.01 -12.75
N ASP A 37 8.18 15.75 -13.35
CA ASP A 37 8.46 16.15 -14.72
C ASP A 37 8.22 14.94 -15.64
N LEU A 38 7.28 15.09 -16.57
CA LEU A 38 6.97 14.06 -17.57
C LEU A 38 7.66 14.31 -18.91
N ASN A 39 8.37 15.43 -19.06
CA ASN A 39 9.04 15.81 -20.29
C ASN A 39 10.55 15.57 -20.18
N LEU A 40 10.93 14.31 -20.01
CA LEU A 40 12.32 13.88 -20.01
C LEU A 40 12.74 13.50 -21.43
N GLN A 41 13.77 14.17 -21.96
CA GLN A 41 14.31 13.91 -23.29
C GLN A 41 15.81 13.69 -23.19
N SER A 42 16.29 12.61 -23.79
CA SER A 42 17.71 12.33 -23.92
C SER A 42 18.20 12.75 -25.30
N SER A 43 19.42 13.28 -25.34
CA SER A 43 20.14 13.60 -26.57
C SER A 43 20.99 12.43 -27.09
N GLN A 44 21.06 11.33 -26.33
CA GLN A 44 21.91 10.18 -26.61
C GLN A 44 21.17 9.11 -27.44
N ASN A 45 21.94 8.29 -28.16
CA ASN A 45 21.39 7.27 -29.06
C ASN A 45 21.40 5.85 -28.46
N ASP A 46 22.28 5.60 -27.48
CA ASP A 46 22.43 4.27 -26.89
C ASP A 46 21.71 4.21 -25.55
N ILE A 47 20.97 3.12 -25.32
CA ILE A 47 20.26 2.86 -24.07
C ILE A 47 20.85 1.60 -23.44
N GLN A 48 21.33 1.72 -22.21
CA GLN A 48 21.69 0.59 -21.37
C GLN A 48 20.52 0.19 -20.48
N ALA A 49 20.39 -1.11 -20.20
CA ALA A 49 19.34 -1.65 -19.35
C ALA A 49 19.93 -2.49 -18.23
N GLY A 50 19.58 -2.16 -16.99
CA GLY A 50 19.88 -2.94 -15.80
C GLY A 50 18.62 -3.58 -15.23
N PHE A 51 18.72 -4.82 -14.73
CA PHE A 51 17.59 -5.56 -14.18
C PHE A 51 17.91 -6.09 -12.79
N ALA A 52 16.94 -6.05 -11.89
CA ALA A 52 17.04 -6.64 -10.56
C ALA A 52 15.67 -7.16 -10.09
N LYS A 53 15.69 -8.10 -9.14
CA LYS A 53 14.49 -8.52 -8.40
C LYS A 53 14.82 -8.72 -6.94
N VAL A 54 13.86 -8.41 -6.06
CA VAL A 54 13.96 -8.60 -4.61
C VAL A 54 12.68 -9.28 -4.13
N ASP A 55 12.83 -10.25 -3.22
CA ASP A 55 11.71 -10.93 -2.57
C ASP A 55 11.03 -9.96 -1.59
N ILE A 56 9.71 -9.85 -1.70
CA ILE A 56 8.85 -8.98 -0.88
C ILE A 56 7.73 -9.78 -0.19
N SER A 57 7.90 -11.11 -0.10
CA SER A 57 7.00 -11.98 0.66
C SER A 57 6.93 -11.53 2.12
N PRO A 58 5.73 -11.45 2.71
CA PRO A 58 5.60 -11.14 4.13
C PRO A 58 6.07 -12.33 4.97
N GLU A 59 6.45 -12.06 6.21
CA GLU A 59 6.44 -13.08 7.24
C GLU A 59 4.99 -13.32 7.67
N ILE A 60 4.60 -14.59 7.82
CA ILE A 60 3.27 -14.99 8.30
C ILE A 60 3.49 -15.57 9.70
N PRO A 61 3.35 -14.75 10.77
CA PRO A 61 3.64 -15.22 12.13
C PRO A 61 2.60 -16.23 12.58
N ASP A 62 1.32 -16.00 12.25
CA ASP A 62 0.22 -16.85 12.67
C ASP A 62 -0.46 -17.51 11.46
N THR A 63 -0.86 -18.76 11.66
CA THR A 63 -1.65 -19.53 10.70
C THR A 63 -3.00 -19.88 11.31
N TRP A 64 -3.94 -20.36 10.50
CA TRP A 64 -5.31 -20.60 10.97
C TRP A 64 -5.97 -21.79 10.29
N ILE A 65 -6.93 -22.37 11.00
CA ILE A 65 -7.75 -23.49 10.57
C ILE A 65 -9.15 -22.96 10.27
N ASP A 66 -9.55 -23.14 9.02
CA ASP A 66 -10.89 -22.85 8.51
C ASP A 66 -11.81 -24.02 8.83
N ALA A 67 -12.76 -23.80 9.74
CA ALA A 67 -13.66 -24.83 10.23
C ALA A 67 -14.81 -25.16 9.25
N ASN A 68 -15.22 -24.18 8.43
CA ASN A 68 -16.41 -24.29 7.57
C ASN A 68 -16.07 -24.32 6.06
N GLY A 69 -14.82 -24.07 5.68
CA GLY A 69 -14.30 -24.15 4.32
C GLY A 69 -14.58 -22.93 3.45
N ASP A 70 -14.95 -21.78 4.03
CA ASP A 70 -15.29 -20.56 3.28
C ASP A 70 -14.09 -19.65 2.97
N SER A 71 -12.89 -20.02 3.45
CA SER A 71 -11.63 -19.29 3.31
C SER A 71 -11.64 -17.88 3.92
N ARG A 72 -12.48 -17.64 4.95
CA ARG A 72 -12.57 -16.36 5.66
C ARG A 72 -12.51 -16.60 7.16
N TYR A 73 -11.51 -16.00 7.80
CA TYR A 73 -11.32 -16.14 9.24
C TYR A 73 -12.47 -15.50 10.03
N ASN A 74 -13.25 -16.34 10.72
CA ASN A 74 -14.30 -15.96 11.63
C ASN A 74 -14.32 -16.88 12.88
N PRO A 75 -13.86 -16.40 14.04
CA PRO A 75 -13.90 -17.17 15.30
C PRO A 75 -15.31 -17.58 15.72
N ASP A 76 -16.34 -16.82 15.36
CA ASP A 76 -17.74 -17.11 15.74
C ASP A 76 -18.26 -18.38 15.03
N ASP A 77 -17.69 -18.75 13.89
CA ASP A 77 -18.06 -19.95 13.13
C ASP A 77 -17.16 -21.16 13.45
N GLY A 78 -16.25 -21.01 14.43
CA GLY A 78 -15.38 -22.08 14.92
C GLY A 78 -13.95 -22.06 14.39
N ASP A 79 -13.55 -21.03 13.65
CA ASP A 79 -12.17 -20.89 13.20
C ASP A 79 -11.22 -20.67 14.37
N THR A 80 -10.03 -21.24 14.25
CA THR A 80 -8.97 -21.13 15.26
C THR A 80 -7.65 -20.75 14.61
N TYR A 81 -6.76 -20.12 15.37
CA TYR A 81 -5.43 -19.78 14.90
C TYR A 81 -4.36 -20.41 15.77
N LEU A 82 -3.21 -20.65 15.16
CA LEU A 82 -1.97 -21.02 15.82
C LEU A 82 -1.16 -19.75 16.04
N ASP A 83 -1.04 -19.36 17.29
CA ASP A 83 -0.22 -18.24 17.74
C ASP A 83 1.27 -18.61 17.63
N GLY A 84 1.91 -18.19 16.54
CA GLY A 84 3.31 -18.50 16.27
C GLY A 84 4.28 -17.59 17.02
N ASN A 85 3.81 -16.44 17.51
CA ASN A 85 4.65 -15.45 18.21
C ASN A 85 4.41 -15.39 19.74
N GLY A 86 3.39 -16.07 20.24
CA GLY A 86 3.09 -16.25 21.67
C GLY A 86 2.45 -15.02 22.34
N ASN A 87 1.84 -14.10 21.57
CA ASN A 87 1.27 -12.88 22.12
C ASN A 87 -0.23 -12.98 22.50
N GLY A 88 -0.86 -14.13 22.22
CA GLY A 88 -2.27 -14.40 22.52
C GLY A 88 -3.27 -13.65 21.65
N LYS A 89 -2.86 -13.15 20.48
CA LYS A 89 -3.70 -12.46 19.49
C LYS A 89 -3.45 -13.07 18.11
N PHE A 90 -4.44 -12.96 17.24
CA PHE A 90 -4.28 -13.37 15.84
C PHE A 90 -3.65 -12.24 15.02
N ASP A 91 -2.39 -12.42 14.61
CA ASP A 91 -1.63 -11.52 13.74
C ASP A 91 -1.63 -12.03 12.29
N GLY A 92 -2.83 -12.13 11.72
CA GLY A 92 -3.02 -12.56 10.34
C GLY A 92 -2.52 -11.55 9.31
N VAL A 93 -1.84 -12.05 8.26
CA VAL A 93 -1.61 -11.27 7.03
C VAL A 93 -2.85 -11.40 6.15
N TRP A 94 -3.53 -10.29 5.91
CA TRP A 94 -4.78 -10.28 5.13
C TRP A 94 -4.49 -10.22 3.64
N LEU A 95 -5.21 -11.03 2.86
CA LEU A 95 -5.11 -11.07 1.41
C LEU A 95 -6.06 -10.05 0.77
N ALA A 96 -5.57 -9.29 -0.20
CA ALA A 96 -6.39 -8.35 -0.94
C ALA A 96 -6.95 -8.89 -2.25
N GLY A 97 -7.98 -8.22 -2.77
CA GLY A 97 -8.55 -8.43 -4.11
C GLY A 97 -9.91 -9.14 -4.10
N PHE A 98 -10.06 -10.21 -3.31
CA PHE A 98 -11.34 -10.92 -3.17
C PHE A 98 -12.08 -10.54 -1.88
N HIS A 99 -12.94 -11.45 -1.38
CA HIS A 99 -13.76 -11.27 -0.17
C HIS A 99 -12.96 -10.76 1.04
N THR A 100 -13.67 -10.21 2.02
CA THR A 100 -13.10 -9.74 3.28
C THR A 100 -12.71 -10.90 4.20
N ALA A 101 -11.83 -10.60 5.16
CA ALA A 101 -11.38 -11.52 6.21
C ALA A 101 -10.63 -12.76 5.69
N ARG A 102 -10.00 -12.68 4.52
CA ARG A 102 -9.16 -13.77 4.00
C ARG A 102 -7.75 -13.64 4.55
N ALA A 103 -7.43 -14.38 5.62
CA ALA A 103 -6.08 -14.43 6.15
C ALA A 103 -5.22 -15.44 5.39
N ALA A 104 -3.96 -15.09 5.11
CA ALA A 104 -2.99 -15.98 4.49
C ALA A 104 -2.65 -17.14 5.45
N GLN A 105 -2.53 -18.35 4.90
CA GLN A 105 -2.08 -19.53 5.65
C GLN A 105 -0.61 -19.86 5.39
N ALA A 106 -0.09 -19.47 4.23
CA ALA A 106 1.29 -19.70 3.82
C ALA A 106 1.63 -18.82 2.60
N VAL A 107 2.92 -18.75 2.28
CA VAL A 107 3.42 -18.26 0.99
C VAL A 107 3.58 -19.47 0.06
N LEU A 108 2.79 -19.54 -1.01
CA LEU A 108 2.91 -20.59 -2.02
C LEU A 108 4.05 -20.31 -2.99
N ASP A 109 4.02 -19.12 -3.59
CA ASP A 109 5.05 -18.59 -4.49
C ASP A 109 5.57 -17.26 -3.92
N PRO A 110 6.89 -16.99 -3.96
CA PRO A 110 7.41 -15.72 -3.49
C PRO A 110 6.89 -14.55 -4.30
N LEU A 111 6.57 -13.46 -3.61
CA LEU A 111 6.21 -12.18 -4.22
C LEU A 111 7.48 -11.38 -4.51
N TRP A 112 7.53 -10.67 -5.63
CA TRP A 112 8.72 -9.93 -6.02
C TRP A 112 8.44 -8.45 -6.31
N ALA A 113 9.41 -7.61 -5.98
CA ALA A 113 9.62 -6.33 -6.65
C ALA A 113 10.66 -6.54 -7.75
N ARG A 114 10.30 -6.26 -9.00
CA ARG A 114 11.17 -6.39 -10.17
C ARG A 114 11.44 -5.00 -10.74
N ALA A 115 12.69 -4.63 -10.88
CA ALA A 115 13.11 -3.34 -11.39
C ALA A 115 13.87 -3.48 -12.70
N MET A 116 13.56 -2.59 -13.64
CA MET A 116 14.34 -2.31 -14.83
C MET A 116 14.76 -0.84 -14.79
N VAL A 117 16.04 -0.57 -14.96
CA VAL A 117 16.58 0.79 -15.13
C VAL A 117 17.02 0.96 -16.57
N LEU A 118 16.51 1.98 -17.23
CA LEU A 118 16.91 2.42 -18.56
C LEU A 118 17.80 3.64 -18.41
N ASP A 119 19.02 3.55 -18.93
CA ASP A 119 20.04 4.57 -18.85
C ASP A 119 20.40 5.04 -20.26
N ALA A 120 20.04 6.29 -20.59
CA ALA A 120 20.39 6.98 -21.83
C ALA A 120 21.52 7.99 -21.63
N GLY A 121 22.40 7.81 -20.64
CA GLY A 121 23.49 8.72 -20.31
C GLY A 121 23.04 9.92 -19.49
N ASP A 122 22.31 10.85 -20.12
CA ASP A 122 21.82 12.12 -19.54
C ASP A 122 20.43 12.01 -18.90
N VAL A 123 19.67 10.95 -19.21
CA VAL A 123 18.38 10.62 -18.58
C VAL A 123 18.37 9.16 -18.14
N LYS A 124 17.95 8.91 -16.91
CA LYS A 124 17.85 7.57 -16.31
C LYS A 124 16.49 7.38 -15.66
N MET A 125 15.75 6.37 -16.12
CA MET A 125 14.42 6.05 -15.62
C MET A 125 14.36 4.62 -15.10
N ALA A 126 13.56 4.39 -14.06
CA ALA A 126 13.28 3.06 -13.56
C ALA A 126 11.80 2.68 -13.76
N LEU A 127 11.53 1.43 -14.09
CA LEU A 127 10.23 0.78 -13.98
C LEU A 127 10.33 -0.30 -12.91
N VAL A 128 9.48 -0.22 -11.90
CA VAL A 128 9.35 -1.21 -10.85
C VAL A 128 7.96 -1.84 -10.93
N VAL A 129 7.91 -3.17 -11.03
CA VAL A 129 6.67 -3.94 -10.97
C VAL A 129 6.67 -4.76 -9.69
N ILE A 130 5.66 -4.59 -8.85
CA ILE A 130 5.48 -5.31 -7.59
C ILE A 130 4.33 -6.31 -7.68
N ASP A 131 4.50 -7.49 -7.09
CA ASP A 131 3.48 -8.53 -7.03
C ASP A 131 2.42 -8.23 -5.96
N MET A 132 1.65 -7.17 -6.19
CA MET A 132 0.60 -6.67 -5.30
C MET A 132 -0.71 -6.44 -6.05
N ILE A 133 -1.83 -6.36 -5.32
CA ILE A 133 -3.11 -5.93 -5.88
C ILE A 133 -3.04 -4.48 -6.40
N GLY A 134 -2.33 -3.62 -5.68
CA GLY A 134 -2.25 -2.19 -5.93
C GLY A 134 -1.26 -1.54 -4.98
N PHE A 135 -0.95 -0.28 -5.24
CA PHE A 135 -0.08 0.52 -4.40
C PHE A 135 -0.60 1.95 -4.41
N GLY A 136 -1.05 2.42 -3.25
CA GLY A 136 -1.69 3.73 -3.13
C GLY A 136 -0.78 4.87 -3.58
N ASN A 137 -1.38 5.97 -4.05
CA ASN A 137 -0.61 7.08 -4.60
C ASN A 137 0.29 7.73 -3.55
N ASP A 138 -0.14 7.80 -2.29
CA ASP A 138 0.69 8.33 -1.20
C ASP A 138 1.92 7.43 -0.97
N GLU A 139 1.74 6.11 -1.00
CA GLU A 139 2.82 5.13 -0.87
C GLU A 139 3.78 5.19 -2.08
N VAL A 140 3.26 5.37 -3.29
CA VAL A 140 4.05 5.61 -4.51
C VAL A 140 4.93 6.86 -4.33
N ILE A 141 4.36 7.97 -3.88
CA ILE A 141 5.10 9.23 -3.72
C ILE A 141 6.12 9.11 -2.59
N ALA A 142 5.76 8.50 -1.46
CA ALA A 142 6.67 8.24 -0.34
C ALA A 142 7.87 7.39 -0.80
N THR A 143 7.61 6.31 -1.52
CA THR A 143 8.65 5.41 -2.05
C THR A 143 9.55 6.13 -3.04
N ARG A 144 8.99 6.93 -3.97
CA ARG A 144 9.78 7.75 -4.90
C ARG A 144 10.66 8.76 -4.18
N LYS A 145 10.18 9.40 -3.11
CA LYS A 145 11.00 10.32 -2.30
C LYS A 145 12.17 9.58 -1.65
N MET A 146 11.95 8.38 -1.12
CA MET A 146 13.01 7.54 -0.55
C MET A 146 14.04 7.15 -1.62
N ILE A 147 13.58 6.71 -2.80
CA ILE A 147 14.47 6.38 -3.92
C ILE A 147 15.26 7.60 -4.39
N GLN A 148 14.65 8.78 -4.49
CA GLN A 148 15.37 9.99 -4.87
C GLN A 148 16.48 10.34 -3.87
N GLN A 149 16.25 10.09 -2.57
CA GLN A 149 17.26 10.31 -1.54
C GLN A 149 18.43 9.32 -1.64
N SER A 150 18.16 8.03 -1.90
CA SER A 150 19.20 7.00 -2.01
C SER A 150 19.88 6.94 -3.40
N ASN A 151 19.15 7.32 -4.44
CA ASN A 151 19.53 7.22 -5.84
C ASN A 151 19.22 8.53 -6.58
N PRO A 152 19.90 9.64 -6.22
CA PRO A 152 19.64 10.95 -6.79
C PRO A 152 19.98 11.07 -8.29
N TRP A 153 20.61 10.04 -8.87
CA TRP A 153 20.96 9.92 -10.27
C TRP A 153 19.80 9.40 -11.16
N LEU A 154 18.70 8.93 -10.56
CA LEU A 154 17.48 8.59 -11.29
C LEU A 154 16.64 9.87 -11.48
N ASP A 155 16.19 10.10 -12.71
CA ASP A 155 15.31 11.22 -13.04
C ASP A 155 13.84 10.88 -12.77
N TYR A 156 13.46 9.62 -12.98
CA TYR A 156 12.09 9.18 -12.73
C TYR A 156 11.97 7.70 -12.42
N VAL A 157 10.99 7.35 -11.59
CA VAL A 157 10.67 5.98 -11.22
C VAL A 157 9.18 5.74 -11.43
N THR A 158 8.82 4.78 -12.26
CA THR A 158 7.45 4.27 -12.39
C THR A 158 7.29 3.06 -11.50
N ILE A 159 6.21 3.00 -10.72
CA ILE A 159 5.86 1.84 -9.90
C ILE A 159 4.50 1.34 -10.39
N SER A 160 4.40 0.04 -10.62
CA SER A 160 3.19 -0.64 -11.08
C SER A 160 2.97 -1.92 -10.28
N SER A 161 1.72 -2.32 -10.13
CA SER A 161 1.34 -3.56 -9.45
C SER A 161 0.80 -4.57 -10.47
N THR A 162 1.05 -5.87 -10.26
CA THR A 162 0.54 -6.92 -11.14
C THR A 162 -0.96 -7.17 -11.01
N HIS A 163 -1.60 -6.61 -9.98
CA HIS A 163 -3.01 -6.80 -9.66
C HIS A 163 -3.35 -8.24 -9.22
N VAL A 164 -2.40 -8.93 -8.59
CA VAL A 164 -2.62 -10.27 -8.05
C VAL A 164 -3.56 -10.22 -6.84
N HIS A 165 -4.55 -11.12 -6.78
CA HIS A 165 -5.59 -11.18 -5.74
C HIS A 165 -5.26 -12.15 -4.58
N SER A 166 -3.97 -12.43 -4.44
CA SER A 166 -3.40 -13.31 -3.40
C SER A 166 -2.14 -12.72 -2.80
N SER A 167 -1.95 -11.39 -2.90
CA SER A 167 -0.93 -10.65 -2.17
C SER A 167 -1.48 -10.15 -0.83
N PRO A 168 -0.60 -9.77 0.11
CA PRO A 168 -0.99 -8.97 1.26
C PRO A 168 -1.77 -7.73 0.85
N ASP A 169 -2.71 -7.34 1.70
CA ASP A 169 -3.37 -6.06 1.62
C ASP A 169 -2.41 -4.94 2.06
N LEU A 170 -2.32 -3.92 1.22
CA LEU A 170 -1.50 -2.73 1.44
C LEU A 170 -2.36 -1.47 1.59
N MET A 171 -3.70 -1.62 1.63
CA MET A 171 -4.67 -0.52 1.63
C MET A 171 -5.50 -0.42 2.91
#